data_AF-A0A956S875-F1
#
_entry.id   AF-A0A956S875-F1
#
_cell.length_a   1.000
_cell.length_b   1.000
_cell.length_c   1.000
_cell.angle_alpha   90.00
_cell.angle_beta   90.00
_cell.angle_gamma   90.00
#
_symmetry.space_group_name_H-M   'P 1'
#
loop_
_entity.id
_entity.type
_entity.pdbx_description
1 polymer ?
#
loop_
_entity_poly.entity_id
_entity_poly.type
_entity_poly.pdbx_seq_one_letter_code
_entity_poly.pdbx_strand_id
1 'polypeptide(L)'
;IFWLSIYSLFWFDATATLLKRIITGKKWYIGHNDHAYQILYKAGWSHQKVLRGATFINALIFTNTLCMYHFPQYTITCISACLILLFALYITIHIKYDVYREAIKVDR
;
A
#
# COMPACT_ATOMS: atom_id res chain seq x y z
N ILE A 1 11.47 -16.32 -0.40
CA ILE A 1 11.59 -14.84 -0.55
C ILE A 1 10.87 -14.34 -1.79
N PHE A 2 11.10 -14.92 -2.97
CA PHE A 2 10.54 -14.42 -4.23
C PHE A 2 9.01 -14.22 -4.22
N TRP A 3 8.25 -15.25 -3.86
CA TRP A 3 6.79 -15.17 -3.73
C TRP A 3 6.32 -14.16 -2.68
N LEU A 4 6.99 -14.13 -1.51
CA LEU A 4 6.68 -13.19 -0.42
C LEU A 4 6.85 -11.73 -0.87
N SER A 5 7.87 -11.45 -1.67
CA SER A 5 8.10 -10.10 -2.20
C SER A 5 6.99 -9.67 -3.15
N ILE A 6 6.53 -10.52 -4.07
CA ILE A 6 5.45 -10.15 -5.00
C ILE A 6 4.13 -9.90 -4.26
N TYR A 7 3.85 -10.67 -3.21
CA TYR A 7 2.67 -10.48 -2.37
C TYR A 7 2.82 -9.35 -1.34
N SER A 8 3.98 -8.71 -1.24
CA SER A 8 4.26 -7.71 -0.20
C SER A 8 3.31 -6.53 -0.28
N LEU A 9 2.89 -6.13 -1.50
CA LEU A 9 1.93 -5.03 -1.69
C LEU A 9 0.62 -5.29 -0.94
N PHE A 10 0.13 -6.54 -0.95
CA PHE A 10 -1.12 -6.93 -0.29
C PHE A 10 -0.92 -7.13 1.22
N TRP A 11 0.09 -7.90 1.61
CA TRP A 11 0.36 -8.18 3.03
C TRP A 11 0.71 -6.92 3.82
N PHE A 12 1.47 -6.00 3.21
CA PHE A 12 1.83 -4.74 3.83
C PHE A 12 0.60 -3.85 4.04
N ASP A 13 -0.26 -3.69 3.04
CA ASP A 13 -1.50 -2.92 3.18
C ASP A 13 -2.40 -3.50 4.27
N ALA A 14 -2.62 -4.82 4.26
CA ALA A 14 -3.43 -5.49 5.27
C ALA A 14 -2.88 -5.30 6.69
N THR A 15 -1.56 -5.49 6.88
CA THR A 15 -0.92 -5.32 8.20
C THR A 15 -0.92 -3.87 8.65
N ALA A 16 -0.61 -2.92 7.77
CA ALA A 16 -0.60 -1.49 8.10
C ALA A 16 -2.00 -0.97 8.44
N THR A 17 -3.02 -1.36 7.67
CA THR A 17 -4.43 -1.02 7.93
C THR A 17 -4.90 -1.62 9.26
N LEU A 18 -4.59 -2.90 9.51
CA LEU A 18 -4.95 -3.57 10.75
C LEU A 18 -4.29 -2.87 11.96
N LEU A 19 -2.99 -2.59 11.88
CA LEU A 19 -2.24 -1.91 12.93
C LEU A 19 -2.80 -0.50 13.20
N LYS A 20 -3.08 0.28 12.14
CA LYS A 20 -3.72 1.60 12.27
C LYS A 20 -5.06 1.51 12.99
N ARG A 21 -5.87 0.48 12.71
CA ARG A 21 -7.18 0.29 13.36
C ARG A 21 -7.05 -0.10 14.84
N ILE A 22 -6.10 -0.98 15.17
CA ILE A 22 -5.81 -1.37 16.56
C ILE A 22 -5.37 -0.13 17.36
N ILE A 23 -4.41 0.64 16.85
CA ILE A 23 -3.90 1.85 17.52
C ILE A 23 -4.99 2.91 17.70
N THR A 24 -5.89 3.05 16.71
CA THR A 24 -7.02 3.99 16.79
C THR A 24 -8.22 3.47 17.59
N GLY A 25 -8.12 2.29 18.21
CA GLY A 25 -9.20 1.71 19.02
C GLY A 25 -10.43 1.27 18.21
N LYS A 26 -10.32 1.19 16.86
CA LYS A 26 -11.41 0.74 16.01
C LYS A 26 -11.56 -0.78 16.11
N LYS A 27 -12.81 -1.28 16.04
CA LYS A 27 -13.09 -2.72 15.97
C LYS A 27 -12.47 -3.31 14.70
N TRP A 28 -11.35 -3.99 14.84
CA TRP A 28 -10.55 -4.50 13.72
C TRP A 28 -11.18 -5.71 13.02
N TYR A 29 -11.98 -6.49 13.74
CA TYR A 29 -12.67 -7.70 13.25
C TYR A 29 -13.96 -7.43 12.47
N ILE A 30 -14.45 -6.19 12.46
CA ILE A 30 -15.63 -5.81 11.67
C ILE A 30 -15.20 -5.49 10.25
N GLY A 31 -15.99 -5.92 9.27
CA GLY A 31 -15.80 -5.58 7.86
C GLY A 31 -15.54 -4.09 7.67
N HIS A 32 -14.39 -3.77 7.09
CA HIS A 32 -13.92 -2.41 6.90
C HIS A 32 -13.49 -2.16 5.47
N ASN A 33 -13.49 -0.90 5.08
CA ASN A 33 -13.12 -0.47 3.75
C ASN A 33 -11.99 0.58 3.75
N ASP A 34 -11.01 0.36 4.62
CA ASP A 34 -9.87 1.25 4.89
C ASP A 34 -8.56 0.80 4.19
N HIS A 35 -8.63 -0.20 3.31
CA HIS A 35 -7.49 -0.62 2.49
C HIS A 35 -7.16 0.43 1.44
N ALA A 36 -5.88 0.57 1.07
CA ALA A 36 -5.42 1.56 0.10
C ALA A 36 -6.20 1.49 -1.23
N TYR A 37 -6.50 0.28 -1.71
CA TYR A 37 -7.31 0.08 -2.92
C TYR A 37 -8.72 0.71 -2.80
N GLN A 38 -9.43 0.40 -1.71
CA GLN A 38 -10.79 0.89 -1.49
C GLN A 38 -10.81 2.39 -1.21
N ILE A 39 -9.79 2.90 -0.53
CA ILE A 39 -9.58 4.32 -0.28
C ILE A 39 -9.38 5.09 -1.58
N LEU A 40 -8.53 4.61 -2.48
CA LEU A 40 -8.31 5.24 -3.79
C LEU A 40 -9.61 5.31 -4.60
N TYR A 41 -10.39 4.22 -4.59
CA TYR A 41 -11.69 4.21 -5.25
C TYR A 41 -12.65 5.26 -4.67
N LYS A 42 -12.75 5.34 -3.34
CA LYS A 42 -13.55 6.38 -2.66
C LYS A 42 -13.05 7.80 -2.95
N ALA A 43 -11.75 7.97 -3.18
CA ALA A 43 -11.14 9.24 -3.56
C ALA A 43 -11.35 9.62 -5.04
N GLY A 44 -12.26 8.92 -5.76
CA GLY A 44 -12.63 9.21 -7.14
C GLY A 44 -11.75 8.56 -8.20
N TRP A 45 -10.87 7.61 -7.84
CA TRP A 45 -10.11 6.87 -8.85
C TRP A 45 -10.96 5.77 -9.47
N SER A 46 -10.89 5.63 -10.80
CA SER A 46 -11.50 4.49 -11.50
C SER A 46 -10.77 3.19 -11.18
N HIS A 47 -11.49 2.07 -11.21
CA HIS A 47 -10.91 0.73 -10.99
C HIS A 47 -9.72 0.45 -11.91
N GLN A 48 -9.81 0.85 -13.18
CA GLN A 48 -8.71 0.69 -14.14
C GLN A 48 -7.46 1.46 -13.74
N LYS A 49 -7.61 2.68 -13.21
CA LYS A 49 -6.48 3.50 -12.77
C LYS A 49 -5.78 2.89 -11.57
N VAL A 50 -6.54 2.41 -10.58
CA VAL A 50 -5.99 1.73 -9.40
C VAL A 50 -5.29 0.44 -9.79
N LEU A 51 -5.90 -0.36 -10.67
CA LEU A 51 -5.32 -1.61 -11.16
C LEU A 51 -3.99 -1.36 -11.88
N ARG A 52 -3.94 -0.42 -12.82
CA ARG A 52 -2.70 -0.07 -13.54
C ARG A 52 -1.60 0.39 -12.58
N GLY A 53 -1.94 1.20 -11.58
CA GLY A 53 -1.01 1.62 -10.54
C GLY A 53 -0.46 0.44 -9.73
N ALA A 54 -1.34 -0.46 -9.27
CA ALA A 54 -0.95 -1.65 -8.52
C ALA A 54 -0.07 -2.59 -9.36
N THR A 55 -0.41 -2.82 -10.63
CA THR A 55 0.40 -3.61 -11.57
C THR A 55 1.78 -3.00 -11.76
N PHE A 56 1.86 -1.68 -11.94
CA PHE A 56 3.13 -0.97 -12.07
C PHE A 56 4.00 -1.12 -10.81
N ILE A 57 3.43 -0.94 -9.62
CA ILE A 57 4.14 -1.12 -8.34
C ILE A 57 4.64 -2.57 -8.20
N ASN A 58 3.81 -3.56 -8.54
CA ASN A 58 4.21 -4.97 -8.51
C ASN A 58 5.36 -5.26 -9.49
N ALA A 59 5.39 -4.62 -10.66
CA ALA A 59 6.51 -4.75 -11.61
C ALA A 59 7.82 -4.18 -11.03
N LEU A 60 7.76 -3.06 -10.29
CA LEU A 60 8.93 -2.51 -9.58
C LEU A 60 9.41 -3.46 -8.48
N ILE A 61 8.50 -4.01 -7.68
CA ILE A 61 8.82 -4.98 -6.63
C ILE A 61 9.42 -6.26 -7.22
N PHE A 62 8.88 -6.74 -8.34
CA PHE A 62 9.42 -7.89 -9.07
C PHE A 62 10.84 -7.64 -9.56
N THR A 63 11.09 -6.47 -10.15
CA THR A 63 12.44 -6.06 -10.59
C THR A 63 13.42 -6.01 -9.41
N ASN A 64 13.00 -5.42 -8.29
CA ASN A 64 13.79 -5.41 -7.05
C ASN A 64 14.09 -6.83 -6.54
N THR A 65 13.13 -7.74 -6.65
CA THR A 65 13.29 -9.15 -6.26
C THR A 65 14.27 -9.89 -7.18
N LEU A 66 14.27 -9.59 -8.49
CA LEU A 66 15.28 -10.09 -9.42
C LEU A 66 16.68 -9.58 -9.06
N CYS A 67 16.82 -8.30 -8.69
CA CYS A 67 18.10 -7.76 -8.23
C CYS A 67 18.63 -8.51 -7.00
N MET A 68 17.76 -8.86 -6.04
CA MET A 68 18.14 -9.67 -4.88
C MET A 68 18.63 -11.07 -5.29
N TYR A 69 18.00 -11.68 -6.29
CA TYR A 69 18.36 -13.02 -6.76
C TYR A 69 19.72 -13.04 -7.47
N HIS A 70 20.00 -12.06 -8.34
CA HIS A 70 21.26 -11.98 -9.07
C HIS A 70 22.42 -11.41 -8.26
N PHE A 71 22.14 -10.54 -7.28
CA PHE A 71 23.15 -9.89 -6.46
C PHE A 71 22.83 -10.03 -4.96
N PRO A 72 23.07 -11.22 -4.36
CA PRO A 72 22.71 -11.49 -2.97
C PRO A 72 23.35 -10.52 -1.96
N GLN A 73 24.49 -9.93 -2.28
CA GLN A 73 25.16 -8.92 -1.44
C GLN A 73 24.31 -7.67 -1.18
N TYR A 74 23.35 -7.36 -2.04
CA TYR A 74 22.45 -6.20 -1.89
C TYR A 74 21.08 -6.57 -1.28
N THR A 75 20.92 -7.78 -0.75
CA THR A 75 19.65 -8.28 -0.21
C THR A 75 19.02 -7.31 0.79
N ILE A 76 19.81 -6.83 1.77
CA ILE A 76 19.31 -5.91 2.81
C ILE A 76 18.87 -4.57 2.20
N THR A 77 19.67 -4.02 1.28
CA THR A 77 19.35 -2.76 0.59
C THR A 77 18.09 -2.86 -0.26
N CYS A 78 17.89 -3.99 -0.95
CA CYS A 78 16.68 -4.22 -1.74
C CYS A 78 15.43 -4.39 -0.85
N ILE A 79 15.57 -5.05 0.30
CA ILE A 79 14.47 -5.18 1.27
C ILE A 79 14.12 -3.82 1.86
N SER A 80 15.12 -3.04 2.29
CA SER A 80 14.87 -1.72 2.86
C SER A 80 14.25 -0.76 1.84
N ALA A 81 14.74 -0.76 0.59
CA ALA A 81 14.14 0.02 -0.49
C ALA A 81 12.67 -0.36 -0.75
N CYS A 82 12.36 -1.65 -0.75
CA CYS A 82 10.98 -2.15 -0.91
C CYS A 82 10.07 -1.67 0.23
N LEU A 83 10.53 -1.77 1.49
CA LEU A 83 9.77 -1.32 2.65
C LEU A 83 9.54 0.20 2.64
N ILE A 84 10.56 0.98 2.28
CA ILE A 84 10.46 2.44 2.15
C ILE A 84 9.42 2.80 1.09
N LEU A 85 9.45 2.15 -0.07
CA LEU A 85 8.48 2.36 -1.15
C LEU A 85 7.05 2.09 -0.68
N LEU A 86 6.81 0.94 -0.04
CA LEU A 86 5.49 0.55 0.44
C LEU A 86 4.96 1.51 1.52
N PHE A 87 5.80 1.92 2.47
CA PHE A 87 5.42 2.84 3.53
C PHE A 87 5.14 4.24 2.98
N ALA A 88 5.96 4.74 2.05
CA ALA A 88 5.75 6.02 1.38
C ALA A 88 4.43 6.03 0.60
N LEU A 89 4.11 4.95 -0.12
CA LEU A 89 2.84 4.80 -0.84
C LEU A 89 1.66 4.78 0.13
N TYR A 90 1.73 4.00 1.21
CA TYR A 90 0.68 3.93 2.22
C TYR A 90 0.39 5.30 2.84
N ILE A 91 1.42 6.02 3.27
CA ILE A 91 1.28 7.38 3.81
C ILE A 91 0.67 8.31 2.77
N THR A 92 1.20 8.33 1.55
CA THR A 92 0.72 9.23 0.48
C THR A 92 -0.75 9.01 0.18
N ILE A 93 -1.19 7.75 0.09
CA ILE A 93 -2.59 7.39 -0.17
C ILE A 93 -3.48 7.85 0.99
N HIS A 94 -3.07 7.63 2.24
CA HIS A 94 -3.84 8.03 3.40
C HIS A 94 -3.90 9.55 3.58
N ILE A 95 -2.79 10.29 3.40
CA ILE A 95 -2.79 11.76 3.45
C ILE A 95 -3.73 12.32 2.38
N LYS A 96 -3.61 11.84 1.14
CA LYS A 96 -4.45 12.31 0.05
C LYS A 96 -5.93 12.03 0.31
N TYR A 97 -6.24 10.90 0.92
CA TYR A 97 -7.60 10.55 1.29
C TYR A 97 -8.13 11.39 2.45
N ASP A 98 -7.31 11.67 3.46
CA ASP A 98 -7.72 12.52 4.58
C ASP A 98 -8.04 13.94 4.08
N VAL A 99 -7.22 14.49 3.18
CA VAL A 99 -7.51 15.77 2.49
C VAL A 99 -8.81 15.71 1.68
N TYR A 100 -9.00 14.66 0.88
CA TYR A 100 -10.22 14.47 0.09
C TYR A 100 -11.48 14.34 0.97
N ARG A 101 -11.37 13.63 2.09
CA ARG A 101 -12.45 13.46 3.07
C ARG A 101 -12.87 14.80 3.68
N GLU A 102 -11.92 15.64 4.07
CA GLU A 102 -12.24 16.95 4.65
C GLU A 102 -12.88 17.89 3.62
N ALA A 103 -12.41 17.87 2.36
CA ALA A 103 -13.02 18.64 1.29
C ALA A 103 -14.51 18.31 1.07
N ILE A 104 -14.89 17.02 1.11
CA ILE A 104 -16.30 16.60 0.98
C ILE A 104 -17.15 17.03 2.17
N LYS A 105 -16.59 17.07 3.39
CA LYS A 105 -17.35 17.49 4.57
C LYS A 105 -17.68 18.98 4.56
N VAL A 106 -16.80 19.80 3.99
CA VAL A 106 -17.00 21.26 3.88
C VAL A 106 -18.11 21.60 2.88
N ASP A 107 -18.31 20.75 1.87
CA ASP A 107 -19.31 20.91 0.80
C ASP A 107 -20.70 20.34 1.18
N ARG A 108 -20.86 19.81 2.40
CA ARG A 108 -22.14 19.31 2.95
C ARG A 108 -22.62 20.18 4.10
#